data_AF-A0A7X9JNR9-F1
#
_entry.id   AF-A0A7X9JNR9-F1
#
_cell.length_a   1.000
_cell.length_b   1.000
_cell.length_c   1.000
_cell.angle_alpha   90.00
_cell.angle_beta   90.00
_cell.angle_gamma   90.00
#
_symmetry.space_group_name_H-M   'P 1'
#
loop_
_entity.id
_entity.type
_entity.pdbx_description
1 polymer ?
#
loop_
_entity_poly.entity_id
_entity_poly.type
_entity_poly.pdbx_seq_one_letter_code
_entity_poly.pdbx_strand_id
1 'polypeptide(L)'
;MNGSPYLLVSDEKGNIFEDTSLRVVGREGNKVKLLEEKDFIFLPDGSDFFYLPKRKAVGLNPKTGNLEISKKGYAVSAFNAPAYTQTAIAAWIKEKDAPVLPLFAYTAVGWHRGKFYTTALRIDPDIR
;
A
#
# COMPACT_ATOMS: atom_id res chain seq x y z
N MET A 1 -9.79 9.47 10.47
CA MET A 1 -8.41 9.42 11.02
C MET A 1 -7.96 10.87 11.27
N ASN A 2 -6.78 11.14 11.83
CA ASN A 2 -6.23 12.51 11.82
C ASN A 2 -4.96 12.47 10.95
N GLY A 3 -5.15 12.31 9.65
CA GLY A 3 -4.12 12.21 8.61
C GLY A 3 -4.08 10.85 7.91
N SER A 4 -3.73 10.86 6.62
CA SER A 4 -3.55 9.65 5.81
C SER A 4 -2.41 8.77 6.34
N PRO A 5 -2.43 7.44 6.09
CA PRO A 5 -1.36 6.54 6.48
C PRO A 5 -0.01 6.89 5.84
N TYR A 6 1.08 6.59 6.57
CA TYR A 6 2.43 6.64 6.03
C TYR A 6 2.66 5.50 5.03
N LEU A 7 3.44 5.79 4.00
CA LEU A 7 3.83 4.80 3.00
C LEU A 7 4.64 3.68 3.65
N LEU A 8 4.32 2.43 3.36
CA LEU A 8 5.14 1.29 3.76
C LEU A 8 6.13 0.93 2.65
N VAL A 9 7.35 0.63 3.08
CA VAL A 9 8.44 0.18 2.22
C VAL A 9 9.12 -1.04 2.83
N SER A 10 9.86 -1.78 2.02
CA SER A 10 10.75 -2.82 2.49
C SER A 10 12.20 -2.57 2.10
N ASP A 11 13.12 -3.09 2.90
CA ASP A 11 14.51 -3.29 2.44
C ASP A 11 14.60 -4.48 1.47
N GLU A 12 15.82 -4.78 1.04
CA GLU A 12 16.11 -5.91 0.13
C GLU A 12 15.90 -7.29 0.77
N LYS A 13 15.88 -7.36 2.11
CA LYS A 13 15.64 -8.59 2.88
C LYS A 13 14.15 -8.81 3.17
N GLY A 14 13.29 -7.87 2.77
CA GLY A 14 11.85 -7.92 3.02
C GLY A 14 11.43 -7.40 4.39
N ASN A 15 12.31 -6.74 5.15
CA ASN A 15 11.92 -6.09 6.40
C ASN A 15 11.05 -4.87 6.07
N ILE A 16 9.83 -4.84 6.59
CA ILE A 16 8.84 -3.79 6.32
C ILE A 16 8.93 -2.69 7.38
N PHE A 17 8.93 -1.43 6.94
CA PHE A 17 8.91 -0.25 7.81
C PHE A 17 8.27 0.95 7.09
N GLU A 18 7.93 1.99 7.85
CA GLU A 18 7.28 3.18 7.31
C GLU A 18 8.27 4.23 6.76
N ASP A 19 7.93 4.79 5.61
CA ASP A 19 8.50 6.05 5.15
C ASP A 19 7.67 7.23 5.69
N THR A 20 8.11 7.79 6.81
CA THR A 20 7.44 8.93 7.47
C THR A 20 7.43 10.22 6.65
N SER A 21 8.19 10.29 5.55
CA SER A 21 8.18 11.46 4.65
C SER A 21 7.05 11.43 3.64
N LEU A 22 6.43 10.27 3.39
CA LEU A 22 5.44 10.07 2.34
C LEU A 22 4.13 9.49 2.90
N ARG A 23 3.03 9.79 2.21
CA ARG A 23 1.70 9.22 2.46
C ARG A 23 1.35 8.20 1.39
N VAL A 24 0.55 7.21 1.76
CA VAL A 24 0.07 6.19 0.83
C VAL A 24 -0.75 6.85 -0.27
N VAL A 25 -0.50 6.43 -1.51
CA VAL A 25 -1.37 6.66 -2.65
C VAL A 25 -1.73 5.30 -3.27
N GLY A 26 -2.88 5.26 -3.93
CA GLY A 26 -3.34 4.10 -4.64
C GLY A 26 -2.96 4.16 -6.12
N ARG A 27 -3.17 3.06 -6.82
CA ARG A 27 -3.16 3.00 -8.27
C ARG A 27 -4.43 2.32 -8.76
N GLU A 28 -5.07 2.95 -9.74
CA GLU A 28 -6.18 2.38 -10.50
C GLU A 28 -5.71 2.19 -11.95
N GLY A 29 -5.50 0.94 -12.35
CA GLY A 29 -4.84 0.62 -13.60
C GLY A 29 -3.44 1.23 -13.67
N ASN A 30 -3.25 2.20 -14.56
CA ASN A 30 -1.97 2.91 -14.77
C ASN A 30 -1.94 4.32 -14.16
N LYS A 31 -2.99 4.76 -13.48
CA LYS A 31 -3.08 6.10 -12.88
C LYS A 31 -2.88 6.04 -11.38
N VAL A 32 -2.08 6.96 -10.85
CA VAL A 32 -1.98 7.16 -9.41
C VAL A 32 -3.25 7.86 -8.92
N LYS A 33 -3.83 7.34 -7.85
CA LYS A 33 -5.01 7.86 -7.17
C LYS A 33 -4.60 8.40 -5.81
N LEU A 34 -4.93 9.66 -5.55
CA LEU A 34 -4.84 10.21 -4.20
C LEU A 34 -5.93 9.55 -3.34
N LEU A 35 -5.56 9.09 -2.16
CA LEU A 35 -6.46 8.42 -1.24
C LEU A 35 -6.85 9.38 -0.12
N GLU A 36 -8.16 9.44 0.12
CA GLU A 36 -8.75 10.13 1.26
C GLU A 36 -8.81 9.19 2.46
N GLU A 37 -9.03 9.76 3.66
CA GLU A 37 -9.12 8.94 4.87
C GLU A 37 -10.23 7.88 4.81
N LYS A 38 -11.34 8.19 4.13
CA LYS A 38 -12.48 7.29 3.96
C LYS A 38 -12.16 6.07 3.07
N ASP A 39 -11.08 6.13 2.29
CA ASP A 39 -10.67 5.03 1.42
C ASP A 39 -9.94 3.92 2.21
N PHE A 40 -9.58 4.18 3.46
CA PHE A 40 -8.85 3.26 4.31
C PHE A 40 -9.74 2.59 5.35
N ILE A 41 -9.51 1.28 5.52
CA ILE A 41 -9.97 0.50 6.65
C ILE A 41 -8.77 -0.04 7.42
N PHE A 42 -8.98 -0.53 8.65
CA PHE A 42 -7.96 -1.36 9.29
C PHE A 42 -7.66 -2.57 8.40
N LEU A 43 -6.37 -2.94 8.32
CA LEU A 43 -5.99 -4.18 7.65
C LEU A 43 -6.76 -5.34 8.30
N PRO A 44 -7.56 -6.11 7.52
CA PRO A 44 -8.33 -7.21 8.08
C PRO A 44 -7.43 -8.29 8.67
N ASP A 45 -7.86 -8.89 9.78
CA ASP A 45 -7.16 -10.03 10.38
C ASP A 45 -7.08 -11.19 9.39
N GLY A 46 -5.92 -11.86 9.34
CA GLY A 46 -5.64 -12.91 8.35
C GLY A 46 -5.20 -12.40 6.97
N SER A 47 -5.00 -11.09 6.81
CA SER A 47 -4.34 -10.52 5.63
C SER A 47 -2.83 -10.73 5.69
N ASP A 48 -2.19 -10.85 4.53
CA ASP A 48 -0.74 -10.99 4.39
C ASP A 48 -0.10 -9.74 3.78
N PHE A 49 1.20 -9.57 4.02
CA PHE A 49 2.01 -8.54 3.37
C PHE A 49 2.87 -9.12 2.27
N PHE A 50 3.00 -8.38 1.18
CA PHE A 50 3.97 -8.64 0.12
C PHE A 50 4.85 -7.42 -0.09
N TYR A 51 6.16 -7.60 0.08
CA TYR A 51 7.12 -6.69 -0.49
C TYR A 51 7.31 -7.00 -1.98
N LEU A 52 7.59 -5.97 -2.77
CA LEU A 52 7.60 -6.05 -4.23
C LEU A 52 9.02 -5.77 -4.75
N PRO A 53 9.88 -6.80 -4.87
CA PRO A 53 11.27 -6.62 -5.30
C PRO A 53 11.38 -5.77 -6.57
N LYS A 54 12.33 -4.82 -6.55
CA LYS A 54 12.66 -3.94 -7.69
C LYS A 54 11.47 -3.09 -8.19
N ARG A 55 10.50 -2.84 -7.31
CA ARG A 55 9.40 -1.88 -7.54
C ARG A 55 9.51 -0.80 -6.49
N LYS A 56 9.92 0.40 -6.89
CA LYS A 56 10.09 1.53 -5.97
C LYS A 56 8.73 2.07 -5.59
N ALA A 57 8.50 2.22 -4.28
CA ALA A 57 7.24 2.72 -3.75
C ALA A 57 7.00 4.16 -4.20
N VAL A 58 5.76 4.49 -4.55
CA VAL A 58 5.34 5.86 -4.86
C VAL A 58 4.41 6.33 -3.74
N GLY A 59 4.65 7.54 -3.25
CA GLY A 59 3.82 8.17 -2.23
C GLY A 59 3.59 9.65 -2.50
N LEU A 60 2.69 10.26 -1.73
CA LEU A 60 2.44 11.69 -1.75
C LEU A 60 3.31 12.37 -0.68
N ASN A 61 4.11 13.36 -1.06
CA ASN A 61 4.81 14.20 -0.09
C ASN A 61 3.83 15.24 0.47
N PRO A 62 3.49 15.20 1.78
CA PRO A 62 2.50 16.09 2.36
C PRO A 62 2.98 17.55 2.47
N LYS A 63 4.28 17.81 2.33
CA LYS A 63 4.84 19.17 2.38
C LYS A 63 4.74 19.88 1.02
N THR A 64 4.92 19.14 -0.07
CA THR A 64 4.98 19.69 -1.43
C THR A 64 3.70 19.44 -2.23
N GLY A 65 2.90 18.45 -1.84
CA GLY A 65 1.74 17.99 -2.62
C GLY A 65 2.09 17.15 -3.84
N ASN A 66 3.37 16.83 -4.06
CA ASN A 66 3.84 16.10 -5.23
C ASN A 66 3.92 14.59 -4.97
N LEU A 67 3.74 13.82 -6.05
CA LEU A 67 4.06 12.39 -6.04
C LEU A 67 5.57 12.20 -6.10
N GLU A 68 6.09 11.38 -5.20
CA GLU A 68 7.52 11.10 -5.07
C GLU A 68 7.78 9.60 -4.99
N ILE A 69 8.91 9.20 -5.54
CA ILE A 69 9.41 7.84 -5.42
C ILE A 69 10.20 7.75 -4.11
N SER A 70 9.82 6.83 -3.23
CA SER A 70 10.57 6.61 -1.99
C SER A 70 11.98 6.11 -2.30
N LYS A 71 12.97 6.71 -1.64
CA LYS A 71 14.37 6.29 -1.71
C LYS A 71 14.71 5.22 -0.66
N LYS A 72 13.78 4.90 0.24
CA LYS A 72 14.04 4.02 1.38
C LYS A 72 13.90 2.54 1.08
N GLY A 73 13.22 2.16 -0.01
CA GLY A 73 13.00 0.75 -0.27
C GLY A 73 12.05 0.44 -1.41
N TYR A 74 11.63 -0.83 -1.43
CA TYR A 74 10.64 -1.35 -2.35
C TYR A 74 9.22 -1.17 -1.83
N ALA A 75 8.25 -1.17 -2.73
CA ALA A 75 6.84 -1.07 -2.40
C ALA A 75 6.39 -2.28 -1.58
N VAL A 76 5.51 -2.00 -0.62
CA VAL A 76 4.81 -3.02 0.16
C VAL A 76 3.33 -2.94 -0.19
N SER A 77 2.70 -4.10 -0.24
CA SER A 77 1.27 -4.27 -0.50
C SER A 77 0.66 -5.27 0.46
N ALA A 78 -0.66 -5.27 0.55
CA ALA A 78 -1.41 -6.25 1.32
C ALA A 78 -2.23 -7.17 0.40
N PHE A 79 -2.28 -8.44 0.77
CA PHE A 79 -3.27 -9.39 0.31
C PHE A 79 -4.38 -9.45 1.36
N ASN A 80 -5.54 -8.86 1.03
CA ASN A 80 -6.62 -8.77 1.99
C ASN A 80 -7.17 -10.16 2.28
N ALA A 81 -7.54 -10.39 3.54
CA ALA A 81 -8.29 -11.56 3.94
C ALA A 81 -9.58 -11.74 3.11
N PRO A 82 -10.14 -12.96 3.04
CA PRO A 82 -11.45 -13.21 2.43
C PRO A 82 -12.52 -12.24 2.97
N ALA A 83 -13.61 -12.08 2.22
CA ALA A 83 -14.67 -11.09 2.43
C ALA A 83 -14.31 -9.63 2.07
N TYR A 84 -13.06 -9.30 1.72
CA TYR A 84 -12.65 -7.93 1.40
C TYR A 84 -12.19 -7.76 -0.05
N THR A 85 -12.91 -6.91 -0.79
CA THR A 85 -12.59 -6.55 -2.17
C THR A 85 -11.63 -5.37 -2.19
N GLN A 86 -10.49 -5.53 -2.85
CA GLN A 86 -9.50 -4.48 -3.08
C GLN A 86 -10.11 -3.29 -3.85
N THR A 87 -9.85 -2.06 -3.39
CA THR A 87 -10.29 -0.82 -4.07
C THR A 87 -9.16 -0.01 -4.69
N ALA A 88 -7.91 -0.21 -4.27
CA ALA A 88 -6.73 0.40 -4.90
C ALA A 88 -5.49 -0.51 -4.82
N ILE A 89 -4.63 -0.45 -5.83
CA ILE A 89 -3.35 -1.18 -5.88
C ILE A 89 -2.26 -0.32 -5.23
N ALA A 90 -1.27 -0.94 -4.59
CA ALA A 90 -0.07 -0.24 -4.14
C ALA A 90 0.60 0.47 -5.33
N ALA A 91 0.93 1.75 -5.17
CA ALA A 91 1.57 2.53 -6.22
C ALA A 91 3.09 2.30 -6.24
N TRP A 92 3.61 1.98 -7.42
CA TRP A 92 5.03 1.74 -7.62
C TRP A 92 5.49 2.04 -9.04
N ILE A 93 6.80 2.26 -9.17
CA ILE A 93 7.52 2.27 -10.45
C ILE A 93 8.37 1.01 -10.54
N LYS A 94 8.26 0.30 -11.68
CA LYS A 94 8.98 -0.94 -11.94
C LYS A 94 10.37 -0.64 -12.50
N GLU A 95 11.40 -1.20 -11.90
CA GLU A 95 12.76 -1.16 -12.46
C GLU A 95 12.88 -2.15 -13.64
N LYS A 96 13.90 -1.94 -14.50
CA LYS A 96 14.03 -2.66 -15.78
C LYS A 96 14.11 -4.18 -15.62
N ASP A 97 14.72 -4.63 -14.54
CA ASP A 97 15.05 -6.03 -14.22
C ASP A 97 14.18 -6.59 -13.08
N ALA A 98 13.03 -5.96 -12.83
CA ALA A 98 12.09 -6.41 -11.81
C ALA A 98 11.46 -7.76 -12.19
N PRO A 99 11.40 -8.74 -11.26
CA PRO A 99 10.82 -10.03 -11.53
C PRO A 99 9.32 -9.92 -11.83
N VAL A 100 8.79 -10.92 -12.53
CA VAL A 100 7.33 -11.08 -12.70
C VAL A 100 6.74 -11.37 -11.33
N LEU A 101 5.72 -10.60 -10.97
CA LEU A 101 4.96 -10.84 -9.75
C LEU A 101 3.93 -11.94 -9.99
N PRO A 102 3.70 -12.84 -9.02
CA PRO A 102 2.57 -13.75 -9.06
C PRO A 102 1.23 -13.02 -9.23
N LEU A 103 0.18 -13.73 -9.65
CA LEU A 103 -1.16 -13.15 -9.81
C LEU A 103 -1.90 -13.05 -8.46
N PHE A 104 -1.49 -12.07 -7.65
CA PHE A 104 -2.14 -11.74 -6.38
C PHE A 104 -2.76 -10.34 -6.38
N ALA A 105 -3.63 -10.10 -5.41
CA ALA A 105 -4.17 -8.77 -5.10
C ALA A 105 -3.11 -7.95 -4.34
N TYR A 106 -2.49 -6.98 -5.02
CA TYR A 106 -1.44 -6.12 -4.45
C TYR A 106 -2.04 -4.83 -3.90
N THR A 107 -2.84 -4.92 -2.84
CA THR A 107 -3.60 -3.78 -2.30
C THR A 107 -2.68 -2.73 -1.68
N ALA A 108 -3.05 -1.45 -1.83
CA ALA A 108 -2.35 -0.37 -1.14
C ALA A 108 -2.44 -0.56 0.38
N VAL A 109 -1.32 -0.39 1.08
CA VAL A 109 -1.23 -0.57 2.53
C VAL A 109 -0.33 0.49 3.14
N GLY A 110 -0.66 0.90 4.36
CA GLY A 110 0.09 1.92 5.09
C GLY A 110 0.06 1.70 6.58
N TRP A 111 0.86 2.50 7.26
CA TRP A 111 0.98 2.50 8.71
C TRP A 111 0.54 3.83 9.30
N HIS A 112 -0.25 3.79 10.36
CA HIS A 112 -0.64 4.98 11.09
C HIS A 112 -0.91 4.66 12.56
N ARG A 113 -0.22 5.35 13.48
CA ARG A 113 -0.48 5.30 14.93
C ARG A 113 -0.60 3.87 15.49
N GLY A 114 0.36 3.01 15.19
CA GLY A 114 0.41 1.66 15.74
C GLY A 114 -0.46 0.62 15.01
N LYS A 115 -1.07 0.99 13.87
CA LYS A 115 -1.97 0.11 13.12
C LYS A 115 -1.71 0.15 11.63
N PHE A 116 -1.98 -0.98 10.98
CA PHE A 116 -1.97 -1.10 9.53
C PHE A 116 -3.34 -0.76 8.95
N TYR A 117 -3.31 -0.08 7.81
CA TYR A 117 -4.49 0.34 7.07
C TYR A 117 -4.36 -0.08 5.62
N THR A 118 -5.47 -0.49 5.01
CA THR A 118 -5.53 -0.89 3.60
C THR A 118 -6.74 -0.30 2.90
N THR A 119 -6.76 -0.40 1.57
CA THR A 119 -7.85 0.08 0.72
C THR A 119 -8.71 -1.09 0.25
N ALA A 120 -9.78 -1.38 0.99
CA ALA A 120 -10.70 -2.46 0.66
C ALA A 120 -12.11 -2.18 1.16
N LEU A 121 -13.08 -2.86 0.54
CA LEU A 121 -14.48 -2.87 0.95
C LEU A 121 -14.85 -4.28 1.41
N ARG A 122 -15.45 -4.41 2.60
CA ARG A 122 -16.05 -5.68 3.01
C ARG A 122 -17.31 -5.93 2.17
N ILE A 123 -17.36 -7.07 1.50
CA ILE A 123 -18.48 -7.47 0.64
C ILE A 123 -19.27 -8.66 1.18
N ASP A 124 -18.70 -9.43 2.11
CA ASP A 124 -19.40 -10.52 2.78
C ASP A 124 -19.86 -10.04 4.17
N PRO A 125 -21.17 -10.01 4.45
CA PRO A 125 -21.67 -9.64 5.76
C PRO A 125 -21.40 -10.71 6.83
N ASP A 126 -21.03 -11.94 6.45
CA ASP A 126 -20.72 -13.01 7.39
C ASP A 126 -19.43 -12.70 8.17
N ILE A 127 -19.49 -12.71 9.51
CA ILE A 127 -18.39 -12.39 10.43
C ILE A 127 -17.74 -13.63 11.06
N ARG A 128 -18.12 -14.83 10.62
CA ARG A 128 -17.63 -16.12 11.12
C ARG A 128 -16.13 -16.31 10.97
#